data_AF-A0A2R4FT95-F1
#
_entry.id   AF-A0A2R4FT95-F1
#
_cell.length_a   1.000
_cell.length_b   1.000
_cell.length_c   1.000
_cell.angle_alpha   90.00
_cell.angle_beta   90.00
_cell.angle_gamma   90.00
#
_symmetry.space_group_name_H-M   'P 1'
#
loop_
_entity.id
_entity.type
_entity.pdbx_description
1 polymer ?
#
loop_
_entity_poly.entity_id
_entity_poly.type
_entity_poly.pdbx_seq_one_letter_code
_entity_poly.pdbx_strand_id
1 'polypeptide(L)'
;MTDEAVAGHPDQGGGPSNRTGLFAGAAVGLVVCAVVGALGGYLLAGDGGEREGPYDAGATTTPTVEATSKPPRSTPSRTPSRRPSSTPPPIGQMILPDVVGEDFQKAREQLRELGLGVQFVFGRAGDDPTVASTNPRGGTAVKRGITVRVTVVGAAPEVVVPALVGESCKQAARRLVDDGLYPNYPTGERGEVRSQEPPGGTVLHWNERVRLYCSDGPAPGGTPTP
;
A
#
# COMPACT_ATOMS: atom_id res chain seq x y z
N MET A 1 -67.00 42.05 -20.10
CA MET A 1 -67.30 43.43 -19.67
C MET A 1 -67.01 43.53 -18.18
N THR A 2 -65.80 43.94 -17.83
CA THR A 2 -65.48 45.03 -16.90
C THR A 2 -63.96 45.22 -16.96
N ASP A 3 -63.63 46.49 -17.06
CA ASP A 3 -62.34 47.12 -17.28
C ASP A 3 -61.62 47.37 -15.93
N GLU A 4 -60.50 48.10 -15.98
CA GLU A 4 -59.76 48.77 -14.89
C GLU A 4 -58.55 47.98 -14.31
N ALA A 5 -57.31 48.21 -14.79
CA ALA A 5 -56.42 49.38 -14.62
C ALA A 5 -55.45 49.18 -13.42
N VAL A 6 -54.19 49.63 -13.37
CA VAL A 6 -53.18 50.15 -14.30
C VAL A 6 -51.88 50.27 -13.46
N ALA A 7 -50.72 50.22 -14.12
CA ALA A 7 -49.43 50.83 -13.77
C ALA A 7 -48.60 50.39 -12.54
N GLY A 8 -47.35 50.03 -12.83
CA GLY A 8 -46.21 50.00 -11.90
C GLY A 8 -44.93 49.55 -12.61
N HIS A 9 -44.27 50.49 -13.30
CA HIS A 9 -43.06 50.34 -14.14
C HIS A 9 -41.78 50.04 -13.29
N PRO A 10 -40.66 49.61 -13.92
CA PRO A 10 -39.45 49.07 -13.30
C PRO A 10 -38.38 50.15 -13.02
N ASP A 11 -37.45 49.86 -12.10
CA ASP A 11 -36.06 50.36 -12.11
C ASP A 11 -35.26 49.56 -11.06
N GLN A 12 -34.33 48.68 -11.46
CA GLN A 12 -32.89 48.92 -11.59
C GLN A 12 -32.17 49.48 -10.34
N GLY A 13 -31.21 48.71 -9.85
CA GLY A 13 -30.22 49.13 -8.87
C GLY A 13 -29.10 48.10 -8.82
N GLY A 14 -28.05 48.32 -9.63
CA GLY A 14 -26.99 47.36 -9.89
C GLY A 14 -25.81 47.37 -8.91
N GLY A 15 -25.17 46.20 -8.83
CA GLY A 15 -23.72 45.97 -8.72
C GLY A 15 -23.03 46.27 -7.37
N PRO A 16 -21.72 45.94 -7.23
CA PRO A 16 -20.91 44.99 -7.98
C PRO A 16 -20.22 43.93 -7.09
N SER A 17 -19.79 42.85 -7.72
CA SER A 17 -18.79 41.91 -7.22
C SER A 17 -17.45 42.61 -6.96
N ASN A 18 -16.89 42.47 -5.75
CA ASN A 18 -15.45 42.43 -5.49
C ASN A 18 -15.24 41.87 -4.06
N ARG A 19 -14.79 40.62 -3.92
CA ARG A 19 -13.38 40.26 -3.71
C ARG A 19 -12.70 41.07 -2.60
N THR A 20 -12.68 40.47 -1.41
CA THR A 20 -11.62 40.71 -0.43
C THR A 20 -11.08 39.35 -0.02
N GLY A 21 -10.07 38.89 -0.77
CA GLY A 21 -9.19 37.83 -0.32
C GLY A 21 -8.30 38.38 0.79
N LEU A 22 -8.34 37.72 1.95
CA LEU A 22 -7.51 38.06 3.09
C LEU A 22 -7.08 36.77 3.79
N PHE A 23 -5.97 36.19 3.35
CA PHE A 23 -5.06 35.49 4.26
C PHE A 23 -3.64 35.84 3.85
N ALA A 24 -3.11 36.83 4.55
CA ALA A 24 -1.69 37.10 4.67
C ALA A 24 -1.03 35.98 5.48
N GLY A 25 0.04 35.40 4.95
CA GLY A 25 0.93 34.47 5.64
C GLY A 25 2.32 34.63 5.04
N ALA A 26 3.23 35.16 5.85
CA ALA A 26 4.47 35.82 5.47
C ALA A 26 5.55 34.91 4.86
N ALA A 27 6.39 35.54 4.04
CA ALA A 27 7.67 35.04 3.56
C ALA A 27 8.76 35.15 4.63
N VAL A 28 9.54 34.09 4.86
CA VAL A 28 10.95 34.04 5.33
C VAL A 28 11.40 32.59 5.01
N GLY A 29 12.54 32.22 4.46
CA GLY A 29 13.85 32.83 4.26
C GLY A 29 14.84 31.65 4.21
N LEU A 30 15.69 31.67 3.20
CA LEU A 30 16.77 30.74 2.85
C LEU A 30 17.59 30.25 4.07
N VAL A 31 17.82 28.94 4.21
CA VAL A 31 19.03 28.39 4.88
C VAL A 31 19.59 27.23 4.07
N VAL A 32 20.59 27.57 3.25
CA VAL A 32 21.65 26.67 2.79
C VAL A 32 22.80 26.85 3.77
N CYS A 33 23.33 25.74 4.30
CA CYS A 33 24.72 25.52 4.76
C CYS A 33 24.78 24.10 5.37
N ALA A 34 25.39 23.14 4.68
CA ALA A 34 26.79 22.73 4.86
C ALA A 34 26.97 21.97 6.19
N VAL A 35 27.47 20.73 6.19
CA VAL A 35 28.89 20.36 6.36
C VAL A 35 28.93 18.82 6.24
N VAL A 36 29.51 18.23 5.19
CA VAL A 36 30.89 17.71 5.13
C VAL A 36 31.34 16.93 6.37
N GLY A 37 31.50 15.62 6.23
CA GLY A 37 32.29 14.78 7.14
C GLY A 37 32.11 13.32 6.75
N ALA A 38 33.01 12.75 5.95
CA ALA A 38 34.22 12.06 6.43
C ALA A 38 33.86 10.71 7.10
N LEU A 39 34.60 9.62 7.03
CA LEU A 39 35.84 9.18 6.40
C LEU A 39 35.89 7.67 6.71
N GLY A 40 36.67 6.89 5.97
CA GLY A 40 37.36 5.75 6.56
C GLY A 40 36.73 4.37 6.39
N GLY A 41 37.16 3.67 5.34
CA GLY A 41 37.47 2.26 5.50
C GLY A 41 38.80 2.08 6.25
N TYR A 42 38.86 1.14 7.19
CA TYR A 42 40.05 0.47 7.74
C TYR A 42 39.54 -0.79 8.49
N LEU A 43 39.77 -2.00 7.99
CA LEU A 43 40.86 -2.92 8.33
C LEU A 43 40.95 -3.35 9.82
N LEU A 44 40.94 -4.68 9.96
CA LEU A 44 41.63 -5.55 10.93
C LEU A 44 41.15 -5.71 12.39
N ALA A 45 41.10 -7.01 12.73
CA ALA A 45 41.58 -7.67 13.94
C ALA A 45 40.81 -7.45 15.25
N GLY A 46 40.13 -8.53 15.67
CA GLY A 46 39.67 -8.76 17.03
C GLY A 46 39.81 -10.24 17.34
N ASP A 47 41.06 -10.63 17.62
CA ASP A 47 41.44 -11.90 18.24
C ASP A 47 40.72 -12.05 19.59
N GLY A 48 40.15 -13.23 19.81
CA GLY A 48 39.11 -13.48 20.80
C GLY A 48 39.42 -14.69 21.68
N GLY A 49 40.56 -14.64 22.38
CA GLY A 49 40.69 -15.11 23.76
C GLY A 49 40.49 -16.60 24.04
N GLU A 50 41.52 -17.40 23.80
CA GLU A 50 41.69 -18.68 24.48
C GLU A 50 42.23 -18.41 25.89
N ARG A 51 41.38 -18.62 26.90
CA ARG A 51 41.78 -18.64 28.32
C ARG A 51 42.25 -20.04 28.67
N GLU A 52 43.57 -20.20 28.78
CA GLU A 52 44.23 -21.34 29.40
C GLU A 52 43.97 -21.37 30.92
N GLY A 53 43.66 -22.55 31.44
CA GLY A 53 43.65 -22.84 32.87
C GLY A 53 44.49 -24.09 33.12
N PRO A 54 45.46 -24.07 34.06
CA PRO A 54 46.36 -25.19 34.32
C PRO A 54 45.86 -26.04 35.50
N TYR A 55 45.88 -27.36 35.35
CA TYR A 55 46.01 -28.28 36.49
C TYR A 55 46.68 -29.59 36.03
N ASP A 56 47.71 -29.92 36.80
CA ASP A 56 48.70 -30.98 36.59
C ASP A 56 48.23 -32.40 36.99
N ALA A 57 48.88 -33.35 36.31
CA ALA A 57 49.38 -34.65 36.79
C ALA A 57 48.42 -35.76 37.27
N GLY A 58 48.40 -36.84 36.47
CA GLY A 58 48.95 -38.13 36.90
C GLY A 58 47.97 -39.27 37.18
N ALA A 59 47.94 -40.28 36.31
CA ALA A 59 48.13 -41.71 36.67
C ALA A 59 47.95 -42.64 35.45
N THR A 60 48.98 -43.44 35.22
CA THR A 60 49.06 -44.59 34.31
C THR A 60 48.12 -45.73 34.71
N THR A 61 47.45 -46.37 33.75
CA THR A 61 47.39 -47.84 33.57
C THR A 61 46.56 -48.25 32.35
N THR A 62 47.21 -48.91 31.38
CA THR A 62 46.58 -49.80 30.38
C THR A 62 46.19 -51.13 31.04
N PRO A 63 45.15 -51.84 30.55
CA PRO A 63 45.43 -52.87 29.55
C PRO A 63 44.41 -53.00 28.41
N THR A 64 44.99 -53.26 27.23
CA THR A 64 44.56 -54.08 26.10
C THR A 64 43.29 -54.94 26.28
N VAL A 65 42.31 -54.72 25.39
CA VAL A 65 41.65 -55.83 24.67
C VAL A 65 41.62 -55.52 23.18
N GLU A 66 42.11 -56.51 22.45
CA GLU A 66 42.32 -56.61 21.02
C GLU A 66 41.04 -57.14 20.35
N ALA A 67 40.60 -56.52 19.26
CA ALA A 67 39.84 -57.19 18.19
C ALA A 67 39.66 -56.26 16.97
N THR A 68 40.67 -56.27 16.09
CA THR A 68 40.55 -56.47 14.64
C THR A 68 39.29 -55.93 13.93
N SER A 69 39.44 -54.86 13.13
CA SER A 69 39.31 -54.91 11.65
C SER A 69 39.30 -53.52 10.96
N LYS A 70 40.36 -53.27 10.15
CA LYS A 70 40.40 -52.55 8.85
C LYS A 70 40.76 -51.03 8.79
N PRO A 71 41.76 -50.62 7.95
CA PRO A 71 42.26 -49.23 7.81
C PRO A 71 41.50 -48.39 6.73
N PRO A 72 41.82 -47.08 6.54
CA PRO A 72 40.84 -46.00 6.32
C PRO A 72 40.67 -45.56 4.86
N ARG A 73 39.58 -44.83 4.58
CA ARG A 73 39.52 -43.88 3.46
C ARG A 73 38.68 -42.67 3.83
N SER A 74 39.37 -41.54 3.96
CA SER A 74 38.80 -40.20 4.00
C SER A 74 37.90 -39.97 2.79
N THR A 75 36.64 -39.60 3.01
CA THR A 75 35.80 -39.00 1.98
C THR A 75 35.28 -37.65 2.49
N PRO A 76 35.76 -36.52 1.95
CA PRO A 76 35.00 -35.29 2.03
C PRO A 76 33.90 -35.38 0.96
N SER A 77 32.63 -35.31 1.34
CA SER A 77 31.55 -35.16 0.35
C SER A 77 30.39 -34.33 0.90
N ARG A 78 30.57 -33.02 0.69
CA ARG A 78 29.57 -32.04 0.24
C ARG A 78 28.28 -32.00 1.03
N THR A 79 28.29 -31.11 2.02
CA THR A 79 27.16 -30.23 2.33
C THR A 79 26.45 -29.82 1.02
N PRO A 80 25.13 -30.03 0.86
CA PRO A 80 24.40 -29.41 -0.23
C PRO A 80 24.37 -27.91 0.05
N SER A 81 25.38 -27.21 -0.47
CA SER A 81 25.36 -25.76 -0.58
C SER A 81 24.17 -25.41 -1.46
N ARG A 82 23.06 -25.00 -0.83
CA ARG A 82 21.85 -24.51 -1.49
C ARG A 82 22.22 -23.21 -2.20
N ARG A 83 22.84 -23.36 -3.37
CA ARG A 83 23.07 -22.28 -4.33
C ARG A 83 21.71 -21.59 -4.52
N PRO A 84 21.58 -20.28 -4.30
CA PRO A 84 20.38 -19.60 -4.74
C PRO A 84 20.32 -19.80 -6.25
N SER A 85 19.34 -20.59 -6.71
CA SER A 85 19.04 -20.75 -8.12
C SER A 85 18.52 -19.40 -8.62
N SER A 86 19.42 -18.51 -9.00
CA SER A 86 19.12 -17.39 -9.88
C SER A 86 19.00 -17.96 -11.29
N THR A 87 17.85 -18.55 -11.58
CA THR A 87 17.44 -18.84 -12.97
C THR A 87 17.12 -17.48 -13.59
N PRO A 88 17.76 -17.08 -14.71
CA PRO A 88 17.43 -15.85 -15.41
C PRO A 88 15.91 -15.82 -15.71
N PRO A 89 15.24 -14.67 -15.51
CA PRO A 89 13.81 -14.59 -15.73
C PRO A 89 13.46 -14.93 -17.18
N PRO A 90 12.51 -15.84 -17.43
CA PRO A 90 11.93 -16.04 -18.75
C PRO A 90 11.45 -14.72 -19.35
N ILE A 91 11.63 -14.57 -20.65
CA ILE A 91 11.25 -13.38 -21.43
C ILE A 91 9.77 -13.04 -21.17
N GLY A 92 9.46 -11.77 -20.84
CA GLY A 92 8.12 -11.31 -20.49
C GLY A 92 7.84 -11.15 -18.98
N GLN A 93 8.88 -11.24 -18.15
CA GLN A 93 8.81 -10.96 -16.71
C GLN A 93 9.45 -9.61 -16.37
N MET A 94 8.91 -8.95 -15.36
CA MET A 94 9.42 -7.73 -14.77
C MET A 94 9.94 -8.04 -13.37
N ILE A 95 10.98 -7.34 -12.93
CA ILE A 95 11.43 -7.41 -11.53
C ILE A 95 10.51 -6.55 -10.67
N LEU A 96 9.91 -7.15 -9.65
CA LEU A 96 9.10 -6.44 -8.66
C LEU A 96 10.02 -5.49 -7.85
N PRO A 97 9.77 -4.17 -7.81
CA PRO A 97 10.52 -3.28 -6.93
C PRO A 97 10.37 -3.67 -5.45
N ASP A 98 11.38 -3.33 -4.66
CA ASP A 98 11.28 -3.46 -3.21
C ASP A 98 10.65 -2.20 -2.64
N VAL A 99 9.45 -2.35 -2.08
CA VAL A 99 8.64 -1.27 -1.48
C VAL A 99 8.54 -1.43 0.04
N VAL A 100 9.29 -2.38 0.62
CA VAL A 100 9.33 -2.59 2.07
C VAL A 100 10.00 -1.38 2.73
N GLY A 101 9.40 -0.88 3.81
CA GLY A 101 9.85 0.33 4.48
C GLY A 101 9.34 1.63 3.85
N GLU A 102 8.62 1.58 2.73
CA GLU A 102 7.94 2.75 2.16
C GLU A 102 6.52 2.91 2.74
N ASP A 103 5.97 4.11 2.56
CA ASP A 103 4.56 4.39 2.80
C ASP A 103 3.65 3.61 1.83
N PHE A 104 2.56 3.03 2.34
CA PHE A 104 1.70 2.17 1.53
C PHE A 104 1.01 2.88 0.34
N GLN A 105 0.75 4.20 0.41
CA GLN A 105 0.20 4.96 -0.73
C GLN A 105 1.23 5.10 -1.83
N LYS A 106 2.47 5.43 -1.46
CA LYS A 106 3.57 5.50 -2.42
C LYS A 106 3.82 4.13 -3.08
N ALA A 107 3.80 3.06 -2.28
CA ALA A 107 3.89 1.69 -2.79
C ALA A 107 2.72 1.36 -3.74
N ARG A 108 1.49 1.82 -3.44
CA ARG A 108 0.32 1.65 -4.32
C ARG A 108 0.57 2.27 -5.69
N GLU A 109 1.02 3.52 -5.72
CA GLU A 109 1.26 4.27 -6.95
C GLU A 109 2.33 3.59 -7.82
N GLN A 110 3.48 3.27 -7.22
CA GLN A 110 4.57 2.59 -7.93
C GLN A 110 4.11 1.25 -8.51
N LEU A 111 3.41 0.41 -7.74
CA LEU A 111 2.97 -0.89 -8.23
C LEU A 111 1.89 -0.76 -9.32
N ARG A 112 0.98 0.21 -9.21
CA ARG A 112 -0.04 0.49 -10.24
C ARG A 112 0.57 0.99 -11.54
N GLU A 113 1.60 1.84 -11.47
CA GLU A 113 2.32 2.35 -12.64
C GLU A 113 2.97 1.21 -13.45
N LEU A 114 3.40 0.15 -12.76
CA LEU A 114 3.93 -1.07 -13.37
C LEU A 114 2.84 -2.00 -13.93
N GLY A 115 1.56 -1.63 -13.83
CA GLY A 115 0.43 -2.45 -14.25
C GLY A 115 0.24 -3.70 -13.38
N LEU A 116 0.67 -3.65 -12.12
CA LEU A 116 0.44 -4.70 -11.14
C LEU A 116 -0.85 -4.42 -10.37
N GLY A 117 -1.60 -5.47 -10.05
CA GLY A 117 -2.68 -5.38 -9.07
C GLY A 117 -2.07 -5.27 -7.67
N VAL A 118 -2.75 -4.61 -6.76
CA VAL A 118 -2.29 -4.45 -5.37
C VAL A 118 -3.41 -4.84 -4.42
N GLN A 119 -3.07 -5.63 -3.41
CA GLN A 119 -3.96 -5.99 -2.32
C GLN A 119 -3.29 -5.66 -0.99
N PHE A 120 -3.80 -4.66 -0.27
CA PHE A 120 -3.29 -4.29 1.04
C PHE A 120 -3.90 -5.15 2.14
N VAL A 121 -3.07 -5.56 3.09
CA VAL A 121 -3.45 -6.24 4.34
C VAL A 121 -2.90 -5.39 5.46
N PHE A 122 -3.80 -4.80 6.25
CA PHE A 122 -3.40 -3.94 7.36
C PHE A 122 -3.24 -4.75 8.64
N GLY A 123 -2.42 -4.21 9.54
CA GLY A 123 -2.32 -4.66 10.92
C GLY A 123 -3.62 -4.40 11.70
N ARG A 124 -3.59 -4.73 13.00
CA ARG A 124 -4.77 -4.60 13.87
C ARG A 124 -4.82 -3.28 14.65
N ALA A 125 -3.69 -2.60 14.79
CA ALA A 125 -3.55 -1.44 15.65
C ALA A 125 -2.37 -0.58 15.20
N GLY A 126 -2.36 0.68 15.66
CA GLY A 126 -1.35 1.68 15.33
C GLY A 126 -1.61 2.32 13.97
N ASP A 127 -1.00 3.49 13.78
CA ASP A 127 -1.23 4.34 12.61
C ASP A 127 -0.03 4.36 11.65
N ASP A 128 0.91 3.42 11.82
CA ASP A 128 2.12 3.33 11.00
C ASP A 128 1.77 2.88 9.57
N PRO A 129 1.87 3.77 8.57
CA PRO A 129 1.50 3.46 7.19
C PRO A 129 2.58 2.67 6.45
N THR A 130 3.63 2.24 7.12
CA THR A 130 4.79 1.58 6.51
C THR A 130 4.46 0.17 6.04
N VAL A 131 4.96 -0.18 4.86
CA VAL A 131 4.91 -1.54 4.33
C VAL A 131 5.86 -2.45 5.10
N ALA A 132 5.30 -3.43 5.81
CA ALA A 132 6.04 -4.45 6.53
C ALA A 132 6.61 -5.54 5.61
N SER A 133 5.85 -5.96 4.60
CA SER A 133 6.29 -7.01 3.67
C SER A 133 5.44 -7.06 2.41
N THR A 134 5.99 -7.68 1.36
CA THR A 134 5.28 -7.97 0.11
C THR A 134 5.33 -9.46 -0.23
N ASN A 135 4.28 -9.93 -0.89
CA ASN A 135 4.22 -11.25 -1.50
C ASN A 135 3.62 -11.14 -2.93
N PRO A 136 4.40 -11.42 -3.99
CA PRO A 136 5.81 -11.82 -4.00
C PRO A 136 6.75 -10.79 -3.36
N ARG A 137 7.94 -11.21 -2.92
CA ARG A 137 8.94 -10.30 -2.32
C ARG A 137 9.58 -9.41 -3.39
N GLY A 138 10.01 -8.21 -3.00
CA GLY A 138 10.85 -7.34 -3.83
C GLY A 138 12.05 -8.10 -4.41
N GLY A 139 12.41 -7.76 -5.65
CA GLY A 139 13.44 -8.44 -6.44
C GLY A 139 12.98 -9.74 -7.13
N THR A 140 11.75 -10.20 -6.87
CA THR A 140 11.20 -11.39 -7.55
C THR A 140 10.78 -11.05 -8.98
N ALA A 141 11.08 -11.93 -9.93
CA ALA A 141 10.57 -11.82 -11.29
C ALA A 141 9.08 -12.21 -11.34
N VAL A 142 8.25 -11.28 -11.83
CA VAL A 142 6.79 -11.41 -11.87
C VAL A 142 6.27 -11.13 -13.28
N LYS A 143 5.12 -11.73 -13.62
CA LYS A 143 4.42 -11.41 -14.86
C LYS A 143 3.63 -10.10 -14.69
N ARG A 144 3.36 -9.39 -15.78
CA ARG A 144 2.44 -8.24 -15.74
C ARG A 144 1.03 -8.70 -15.33
N GLY A 145 0.30 -7.81 -14.64
CA GLY A 145 -1.08 -8.06 -14.22
C GLY A 145 -1.25 -9.01 -13.04
N ILE A 146 -0.17 -9.47 -12.39
CA ILE A 146 -0.32 -10.21 -11.12
C ILE A 146 -0.76 -9.26 -10.01
N THR A 147 -1.40 -9.80 -8.98
CA THR A 147 -1.71 -9.06 -7.75
C THR A 147 -0.62 -9.28 -6.72
N VAL A 148 -0.01 -8.19 -6.25
CA VAL A 148 0.96 -8.18 -5.15
C VAL A 148 0.20 -7.95 -3.85
N ARG A 149 0.38 -8.86 -2.89
CA ARG A 149 -0.12 -8.67 -1.53
C ARG A 149 0.89 -7.85 -0.74
N VAL A 150 0.45 -6.72 -0.21
CA VAL A 150 1.26 -5.79 0.58
C VAL A 150 0.74 -5.80 2.01
N THR A 151 1.60 -6.13 2.97
CA THR A 151 1.24 -6.10 4.39
C THR A 151 1.75 -4.80 4.99
N VAL A 152 0.88 -4.06 5.65
CA VAL A 152 1.16 -2.77 6.30
C VAL A 152 1.23 -2.98 7.82
N VAL A 153 2.09 -2.23 8.50
CA VAL A 153 2.30 -2.33 9.95
C VAL A 153 1.04 -1.92 10.72
N GLY A 154 0.52 -0.72 10.43
CA GLY A 154 -0.63 -0.13 11.10
C GLY A 154 -1.99 -0.67 10.65
N ALA A 155 -3.04 -0.24 11.35
CA ALA A 155 -4.42 -0.48 11.02
C ALA A 155 -4.82 0.20 9.69
N ALA A 156 -5.93 -0.26 9.12
CA ALA A 156 -6.47 0.34 7.92
C ALA A 156 -6.87 1.80 8.21
N PRO A 157 -6.44 2.77 7.39
CA PRO A 157 -6.83 4.16 7.60
C PRO A 157 -8.32 4.36 7.31
N GLU A 158 -8.89 5.38 7.94
CA GLU A 158 -10.25 5.82 7.70
C GLU A 158 -10.39 6.52 6.33
N VAL A 159 -11.52 6.27 5.67
CA VAL A 159 -11.89 6.79 4.36
C VAL A 159 -13.36 7.20 4.41
N VAL A 160 -13.65 8.42 3.97
CA VAL A 160 -15.04 8.89 3.85
C VAL A 160 -15.65 8.36 2.57
N VAL A 161 -16.80 7.70 2.67
CA VAL A 161 -17.54 7.18 1.52
C VAL A 161 -18.04 8.35 0.66
N PRO A 162 -17.71 8.41 -0.63
CA PRO A 162 -18.23 9.45 -1.52
C PRO A 162 -19.74 9.29 -1.76
N ALA A 163 -20.41 10.39 -2.11
CA ALA A 163 -21.78 10.37 -2.60
C ALA A 163 -21.78 10.08 -4.11
N LEU A 164 -22.30 8.92 -4.51
CA LEU A 164 -22.20 8.33 -5.85
C LEU A 164 -23.55 8.21 -6.55
N VAL A 165 -24.66 8.54 -5.88
CA VAL A 165 -26.01 8.46 -6.45
C VAL A 165 -26.12 9.38 -7.65
N GLY A 166 -26.62 8.84 -8.76
CA GLY A 166 -26.71 9.54 -10.05
C GLY A 166 -25.46 9.42 -10.94
N GLU A 167 -24.34 8.90 -10.43
CA GLU A 167 -23.18 8.61 -11.28
C GLU A 167 -23.36 7.30 -12.05
N SER A 168 -22.65 7.15 -13.17
CA SER A 168 -22.55 5.85 -13.84
C SER A 168 -21.87 4.83 -12.92
N CYS A 169 -22.36 3.59 -12.90
CA CYS A 169 -21.80 2.57 -12.00
C CYS A 169 -20.33 2.27 -12.24
N LYS A 170 -19.84 2.44 -13.48
CA LYS A 170 -18.42 2.33 -13.83
C LYS A 170 -17.58 3.47 -13.26
N GLN A 171 -18.09 4.70 -13.27
CA GLN A 171 -17.41 5.86 -12.70
C GLN A 171 -17.38 5.76 -11.16
N ALA A 172 -18.51 5.40 -10.57
CA ALA A 172 -18.63 5.17 -9.14
C ALA A 172 -17.65 4.09 -8.65
N ALA A 173 -17.48 3.01 -9.43
CA ALA A 173 -16.48 1.97 -9.16
C ALA A 173 -15.07 2.54 -9.04
N ARG A 174 -14.68 3.38 -10.00
CA ARG A 174 -13.32 3.94 -10.09
C ARG A 174 -13.05 4.85 -8.90
N ARG A 175 -14.01 5.74 -8.57
CA ARG A 175 -13.91 6.61 -7.39
C ARG A 175 -13.71 5.79 -6.11
N LEU A 176 -14.55 4.78 -5.88
CA LEU A 176 -14.39 3.91 -4.71
C LEU A 176 -13.01 3.27 -4.65
N VAL A 177 -12.53 2.68 -5.76
CA VAL A 177 -11.22 2.02 -5.80
C VAL A 177 -10.06 2.99 -5.61
N ASP A 178 -10.15 4.19 -6.18
CA ASP A 178 -9.13 5.24 -6.01
C ASP A 178 -9.09 5.74 -4.56
N ASP A 179 -10.24 5.81 -3.89
CA ASP A 179 -10.37 6.11 -2.45
C ASP A 179 -10.00 4.91 -1.54
N GLY A 180 -9.74 3.72 -2.10
CA GLY A 180 -9.35 2.53 -1.35
C GLY A 180 -10.50 1.67 -0.82
N LEU A 181 -11.71 1.89 -1.31
CA LEU A 181 -12.92 1.12 -1.03
C LEU A 181 -13.24 0.14 -2.17
N TYR A 182 -13.99 -0.92 -1.88
CA TYR A 182 -14.39 -1.91 -2.88
C TYR A 182 -15.86 -1.80 -3.27
N PRO A 183 -16.20 -1.63 -4.55
CA PRO A 183 -17.58 -1.72 -5.00
C PRO A 183 -18.10 -3.15 -4.90
N ASN A 184 -19.37 -3.28 -4.52
CA ASN A 184 -20.15 -4.50 -4.62
C ASN A 184 -21.44 -4.19 -5.38
N TYR A 185 -21.88 -5.06 -6.29
CA TYR A 185 -22.99 -4.80 -7.21
C TYR A 185 -24.14 -5.80 -7.04
N PRO A 186 -25.03 -5.64 -6.04
CA PRO A 186 -26.15 -6.55 -5.84
C PRO A 186 -27.12 -6.64 -7.03
N THR A 187 -27.26 -5.58 -7.82
CA THR A 187 -28.20 -5.50 -8.96
C THR A 187 -27.49 -5.47 -10.31
N GLY A 188 -26.19 -5.78 -10.34
CA GLY A 188 -25.33 -5.66 -11.52
C GLY A 188 -24.62 -4.31 -11.63
N GLU A 189 -23.71 -4.21 -12.59
CA GLU A 189 -22.76 -3.08 -12.74
C GLU A 189 -23.11 -2.13 -13.89
N ARG A 190 -24.29 -2.28 -14.50
CA ARG A 190 -24.74 -1.49 -15.65
C ARG A 190 -25.69 -0.36 -15.23
N GLY A 191 -25.60 0.75 -15.94
CA GLY A 191 -26.45 1.92 -15.74
C GLY A 191 -25.91 2.89 -14.69
N GLU A 192 -26.83 3.54 -13.99
CA GLU A 192 -26.56 4.56 -12.98
C GLU A 192 -26.76 4.01 -11.57
N VAL A 193 -26.01 4.54 -10.61
CA VAL A 193 -26.21 4.28 -9.18
C VAL A 193 -27.52 4.91 -8.73
N ARG A 194 -28.50 4.08 -8.36
CA ARG A 194 -29.79 4.54 -7.81
C ARG A 194 -29.72 4.70 -6.30
N SER A 195 -28.98 3.83 -5.64
CA SER A 195 -28.68 3.92 -4.22
C SER A 195 -27.34 3.27 -3.93
N GLN A 196 -26.76 3.70 -2.81
CA GLN A 196 -25.54 3.12 -2.26
C GLN A 196 -25.75 2.80 -0.78
N GLU A 197 -24.99 1.82 -0.28
CA GLU A 197 -24.99 1.46 1.12
C GLU A 197 -23.57 1.03 1.54
N PRO A 198 -22.94 1.70 2.51
CA PRO A 198 -23.43 2.83 3.31
C PRO A 198 -23.64 4.14 2.51
N PRO A 199 -24.40 5.11 3.05
CA PRO A 199 -24.61 6.41 2.41
C PRO A 199 -23.31 7.24 2.36
N GLY A 200 -23.25 8.19 1.43
CA GLY A 200 -22.13 9.13 1.34
C GLY A 200 -21.93 9.91 2.63
N GLY A 201 -20.66 10.21 2.97
CA GLY A 201 -20.26 10.82 4.23
C GLY A 201 -20.01 9.82 5.37
N THR A 202 -20.37 8.55 5.21
CA THR A 202 -20.03 7.51 6.19
C THR A 202 -18.52 7.32 6.25
N VAL A 203 -17.95 7.19 7.45
CA VAL A 203 -16.54 6.83 7.62
C VAL A 203 -16.41 5.32 7.63
N LEU A 204 -15.62 4.80 6.70
CA LEU A 204 -15.24 3.40 6.59
C LEU A 204 -13.73 3.27 6.72
N HIS A 205 -13.23 2.04 6.78
CA HIS A 205 -11.80 1.76 6.71
C HIS A 205 -11.40 1.31 5.31
N TRP A 206 -10.13 1.50 4.98
CA TRP A 206 -9.57 0.97 3.74
C TRP A 206 -9.88 -0.52 3.55
N ASN A 207 -10.13 -0.93 2.31
CA ASN A 207 -10.61 -2.24 1.88
C ASN A 207 -12.05 -2.59 2.28
N GLU A 208 -12.81 -1.70 2.93
CA GLU A 208 -14.22 -1.95 3.17
C GLU A 208 -15.05 -1.83 1.90
N ARG A 209 -16.27 -2.38 1.96
CA ARG A 209 -17.14 -2.55 0.79
C ARG A 209 -18.28 -1.55 0.82
N VAL A 210 -18.57 -0.98 -0.35
CA VAL A 210 -19.78 -0.18 -0.59
C VAL A 210 -20.65 -0.89 -1.61
N ARG A 211 -21.90 -1.15 -1.25
CA ARG A 211 -22.90 -1.75 -2.15
C ARG A 211 -23.47 -0.66 -3.04
N LEU A 212 -23.44 -0.89 -4.35
CA LEU A 212 -24.00 -0.03 -5.37
C LEU A 212 -25.17 -0.74 -6.04
N TYR A 213 -26.36 -0.15 -5.91
CA TYR A 213 -27.56 -0.63 -6.59
C TYR A 213 -27.71 0.15 -7.90
N CYS A 214 -27.35 -0.52 -8.99
CA CYS A 214 -27.36 0.04 -10.33
C CYS A 214 -28.62 -0.33 -11.11
N SER A 215 -29.04 0.55 -12.02
CA SER A 215 -30.11 0.27 -12.98
C SER A 215 -29.94 1.03 -14.30
N ASP A 216 -30.33 0.41 -15.41
CA ASP A 216 -30.39 1.03 -16.75
C ASP A 216 -31.69 1.84 -17.01
N GLY A 217 -32.67 1.78 -16.10
CA GLY A 217 -33.99 2.41 -16.28
C GLY A 217 -33.99 3.91 -15.92
N PRO A 218 -34.96 4.71 -16.41
CA PRO A 218 -35.07 6.12 -16.06
C PRO A 218 -35.20 6.30 -14.54
N ALA A 219 -34.61 7.39 -13.99
CA ALA A 219 -34.80 7.74 -12.59
C ALA A 219 -36.31 7.79 -12.28
N PRO A 220 -36.79 7.26 -11.14
CA PRO A 220 -38.19 7.42 -10.75
C PRO A 220 -38.47 8.92 -10.65
N GLY A 221 -39.11 9.48 -11.68
CA GLY A 221 -39.44 10.88 -11.76
C GLY A 221 -40.36 11.23 -10.60
N GLY A 222 -39.97 12.21 -9.80
CA GLY A 222 -40.84 12.77 -8.77
C GLY A 222 -42.16 13.15 -9.41
N THR A 223 -43.26 12.63 -8.88
CA THR A 223 -44.59 13.09 -9.22
C THR A 223 -44.66 14.60 -8.98
N PRO A 224 -45.05 15.44 -9.96
CA PRO A 224 -45.37 16.83 -9.68
C PRO A 224 -46.57 16.84 -8.73
N THR A 225 -46.41 17.43 -7.55
CA THR A 225 -47.51 17.75 -6.64
C THR A 225 -48.46 18.72 -7.36
N PRO A 226 -49.78 18.45 -7.40
CA PRO A 226 -50.76 19.30 -8.08
C PRO A 226 -50.93 20.67 -7.42
#